data_AF-A0A960ZSA2-F1
#
_entry.id   AF-A0A960ZSA2-F1
#
_cell.length_a   1.000
_cell.length_b   1.000
_cell.length_c   1.000
_cell.angle_alpha   90.00
_cell.angle_beta   90.00
_cell.angle_gamma   90.00
#
_symmetry.space_group_name_H-M   'P 1'
#
loop_
_entity.id
_entity.type
_entity.pdbx_description
1 polymer ?
#
loop_
_entity_poly.entity_id
_entity_poly.type
_entity_poly.pdbx_seq_one_letter_code
_entity_poly.pdbx_strand_id
1 'polypeptide(L)'
;MKIRVLPLIVVLLLGVALYFGWHSAVPNSPQTTPSTDAKTTIAPVTPSPATAASSSAIPQAVDPTSTSPVGQLTMQSIPADAPVTDPVAEYKAGKTPEARLAAMARVLAIGHEANPAMLSAALHDESPEVRLTAIQSAGSFAPEVAIPVLQEAAVNPDKDVRDTAWGLAAPYRAEERAAIYERPLTEGTGAVLEEALIEMGRIPEKLGFDTLVKVASSTADAEKAKRLIETMREWTEPSGVTLPPDATAKSIANWWGLTRNNFDDLMMPRAPQK
;
A
#
# COMPACT_ATOMS: atom_id res chain seq x y z
N MET A 1 -41.35 23.58 15.04
CA MET A 1 -40.95 22.69 13.93
C MET A 1 -39.78 21.84 14.43
N LYS A 2 -40.01 20.56 14.72
CA LYS A 2 -38.98 19.65 15.29
C LYS A 2 -38.35 18.87 14.14
N ILE A 3 -37.09 19.15 13.81
CA ILE A 3 -36.31 18.35 12.86
C ILE A 3 -35.66 17.22 13.65
N ARG A 4 -36.03 15.97 13.33
CA ARG A 4 -35.43 14.76 13.89
C ARG A 4 -34.14 14.47 13.13
N VAL A 5 -33.00 14.51 13.81
CA VAL A 5 -31.72 14.00 13.30
C VAL A 5 -31.73 12.48 13.50
N LEU A 6 -31.65 11.73 12.40
CA LEU A 6 -31.58 10.27 12.38
C LEU A 6 -30.10 9.85 12.53
N PRO A 7 -29.74 8.84 13.35
CA PRO A 7 -28.34 8.50 13.58
C PRO A 7 -27.73 7.73 12.40
N LEU A 8 -26.51 8.13 12.05
CA LEU A 8 -25.65 7.66 10.97
C LEU A 8 -25.00 6.30 11.30
N ILE A 9 -25.80 5.24 11.54
CA ILE A 9 -25.29 3.95 12.06
C ILE A 9 -25.29 2.80 11.03
N VAL A 10 -25.65 3.02 9.76
CA VAL A 10 -25.84 1.89 8.80
C VAL A 10 -24.79 1.82 7.66
N VAL A 11 -23.79 2.70 7.59
CA VAL A 11 -22.80 2.65 6.48
C VAL A 11 -21.54 1.82 6.79
N LEU A 12 -21.33 1.38 8.04
CA LEU A 12 -20.06 0.74 8.43
C LEU A 12 -19.94 -0.78 8.17
N LEU A 13 -20.95 -1.42 7.56
CA LEU A 13 -20.96 -2.89 7.32
C LEU A 13 -21.00 -3.32 5.84
N LEU A 14 -20.87 -2.40 4.87
CA LEU A 14 -20.95 -2.74 3.45
C LEU A 14 -19.68 -2.46 2.63
N GLY A 15 -18.66 -1.81 3.20
CA GLY A 15 -17.43 -1.44 2.48
C GLY A 15 -16.42 -2.57 2.25
N VAL A 16 -16.46 -3.64 3.04
CA VAL A 16 -15.47 -4.74 2.96
C VAL A 16 -15.89 -5.84 1.96
N ALA A 17 -17.15 -5.88 1.53
CA ALA A 17 -17.70 -6.98 0.74
C ALA A 17 -17.71 -6.77 -0.80
N LEU A 18 -17.28 -5.62 -1.33
CA LEU A 18 -17.42 -5.31 -2.76
C LEU A 18 -16.13 -5.28 -3.59
N TYR A 19 -14.96 -5.61 -3.05
CA TYR A 19 -13.71 -5.66 -3.83
C TYR A 19 -13.31 -7.06 -4.35
N PHE A 20 -13.95 -8.15 -3.88
CA PHE A 20 -13.62 -9.52 -4.33
C PHE A 20 -14.51 -10.04 -5.49
N GLY A 21 -15.26 -9.17 -6.16
CA GLY A 21 -16.33 -9.56 -7.08
C GLY A 21 -16.10 -9.23 -8.55
N TRP A 22 -14.93 -9.50 -9.15
CA TRP A 22 -14.86 -9.57 -10.62
C TRP A 22 -13.60 -10.31 -11.09
N HIS A 23 -13.73 -11.56 -11.58
CA HIS A 23 -12.98 -12.09 -12.71
C HIS A 23 -13.89 -13.11 -13.42
N SER A 24 -14.17 -12.84 -14.69
CA SER A 24 -15.17 -13.49 -15.52
C SER A 24 -14.86 -14.97 -15.82
N ALA A 25 -15.89 -15.79 -15.78
CA ALA A 25 -15.88 -17.17 -16.26
C ALA A 25 -15.58 -17.23 -17.78
N VAL A 26 -14.59 -18.02 -18.16
CA VAL A 26 -14.40 -18.49 -19.54
C VAL A 26 -15.31 -19.70 -19.73
N PRO A 27 -16.25 -19.72 -20.70
CA PRO A 27 -17.05 -20.91 -20.96
C PRO A 27 -16.24 -21.94 -21.75
N ASN A 28 -16.18 -23.17 -21.22
CA ASN A 28 -15.69 -24.36 -21.91
C ASN A 28 -16.59 -24.69 -23.11
N SER A 29 -15.98 -24.91 -24.28
CA SER A 29 -16.66 -25.53 -25.42
C SER A 29 -16.50 -27.06 -25.38
N PRO A 30 -17.48 -27.84 -25.90
CA PRO A 30 -17.53 -29.29 -25.73
C PRO A 30 -16.62 -30.06 -26.69
N GLN A 31 -16.17 -31.23 -26.21
CA GLN A 31 -15.45 -32.25 -26.99
C GLN A 31 -16.29 -32.81 -28.15
N THR A 32 -15.64 -33.01 -29.30
CA THR A 32 -16.09 -33.92 -30.36
C THR A 32 -14.93 -34.82 -30.79
N THR A 33 -15.10 -36.14 -30.68
CA THR A 33 -14.39 -37.18 -31.45
C THR A 33 -15.26 -37.54 -32.68
N PRO A 34 -14.88 -38.41 -33.67
CA PRO A 34 -13.75 -39.37 -33.73
C PRO A 34 -13.06 -39.53 -35.13
N SER A 35 -12.22 -40.59 -35.26
CA SER A 35 -11.73 -41.31 -36.47
C SER A 35 -10.27 -41.05 -36.89
N THR A 36 -9.29 -41.90 -36.53
CA THR A 36 -8.79 -43.14 -37.20
C THR A 36 -7.92 -42.87 -38.44
N ASP A 37 -6.59 -43.03 -38.34
CA ASP A 37 -5.85 -44.10 -39.05
C ASP A 37 -4.32 -44.15 -38.77
N ALA A 38 -3.89 -45.40 -38.50
CA ALA A 38 -2.65 -46.10 -38.87
C ALA A 38 -1.22 -45.52 -38.66
N LYS A 39 -0.46 -46.26 -37.81
CA LYS A 39 0.70 -47.14 -38.15
C LYS A 39 2.06 -46.82 -37.48
N THR A 40 2.53 -47.80 -36.68
CA THR A 40 3.88 -48.42 -36.73
C THR A 40 4.77 -48.34 -35.46
N THR A 41 4.80 -49.49 -34.75
CA THR A 41 5.95 -50.21 -34.16
C THR A 41 6.43 -49.93 -32.71
N ILE A 42 6.66 -51.04 -32.01
CA ILE A 42 6.79 -51.27 -30.57
C ILE A 42 8.23 -51.74 -30.22
N ALA A 43 8.86 -51.09 -29.22
CA ALA A 43 9.72 -51.54 -28.07
C ALA A 43 10.93 -52.52 -28.27
N PRO A 44 11.90 -52.72 -27.33
CA PRO A 44 11.73 -52.87 -25.85
C PRO A 44 12.77 -52.25 -24.86
N VAL A 45 12.25 -51.86 -23.68
CA VAL A 45 12.61 -52.13 -22.25
C VAL A 45 14.07 -51.99 -21.68
N THR A 46 14.10 -51.35 -20.49
CA THR A 46 15.07 -50.92 -19.42
C THR A 46 15.94 -52.02 -18.70
N PRO A 47 16.78 -51.80 -17.63
CA PRO A 47 16.85 -50.68 -16.62
C PRO A 47 18.20 -50.24 -15.91
N SER A 48 18.13 -49.05 -15.26
CA SER A 48 18.73 -48.55 -13.96
C SER A 48 20.24 -48.53 -13.65
N PRO A 49 20.73 -47.84 -12.57
CA PRO A 49 20.16 -46.74 -11.74
C PRO A 49 21.16 -45.56 -11.47
N ALA A 50 20.67 -44.37 -11.05
CA ALA A 50 21.24 -43.53 -9.97
C ALA A 50 20.51 -42.16 -9.81
N THR A 51 19.66 -42.10 -8.79
CA THR A 51 19.64 -41.10 -7.69
C THR A 51 19.72 -39.59 -7.99
N ALA A 52 18.56 -38.93 -7.94
CA ALA A 52 18.16 -37.93 -6.92
C ALA A 52 17.18 -36.90 -7.53
N ALA A 53 15.89 -37.10 -7.26
CA ALA A 53 14.82 -36.22 -7.66
C ALA A 53 14.82 -34.93 -6.83
N SER A 54 14.78 -33.78 -7.50
CA SER A 54 14.24 -32.53 -6.96
C SER A 54 12.72 -32.60 -7.07
N SER A 55 12.02 -32.81 -5.95
CA SER A 55 10.57 -32.66 -5.88
C SER A 55 10.26 -31.22 -5.48
N SER A 56 9.92 -30.40 -6.47
CA SER A 56 9.28 -29.11 -6.26
C SER A 56 7.80 -29.39 -6.00
N ALA A 57 7.44 -29.54 -4.72
CA ALA A 57 6.06 -29.66 -4.31
C ALA A 57 5.42 -28.27 -4.30
N ILE A 58 4.51 -28.06 -5.24
CA ILE A 58 3.48 -27.04 -5.20
C ILE A 58 2.75 -27.18 -3.85
N PRO A 59 2.63 -26.13 -3.00
CA PRO A 59 1.83 -26.25 -1.80
C PRO A 59 0.38 -26.55 -2.20
N GLN A 60 -0.13 -27.68 -1.68
CA GLN A 60 -1.50 -28.11 -1.87
C GLN A 60 -2.47 -27.00 -1.43
N ALA A 61 -3.56 -26.88 -2.18
CA ALA A 61 -4.67 -26.00 -1.89
C ALA A 61 -5.14 -26.17 -0.44
N VAL A 62 -5.12 -25.06 0.28
CA VAL A 62 -5.65 -24.96 1.64
C VAL A 62 -7.15 -25.25 1.58
N ASP A 63 -7.61 -26.18 2.41
CA ASP A 63 -9.01 -26.57 2.54
C ASP A 63 -9.87 -25.32 2.87
N PRO A 64 -10.90 -24.97 2.07
CA PRO A 64 -11.74 -23.80 2.30
C PRO A 64 -12.65 -23.91 3.55
N THR A 65 -12.54 -25.01 4.30
CA THR A 65 -13.18 -25.16 5.63
C THR A 65 -12.24 -24.92 6.80
N SER A 66 -10.96 -24.60 6.54
CA SER A 66 -10.00 -24.20 7.57
C SER A 66 -10.26 -22.77 8.00
N THR A 67 -11.00 -22.61 9.09
CA THR A 67 -11.22 -21.33 9.78
C THR A 67 -9.90 -20.83 10.37
N SER A 68 -9.14 -20.04 9.62
CA SER A 68 -8.13 -19.14 10.22
C SER A 68 -8.82 -18.14 11.16
N PRO A 69 -8.22 -17.78 12.31
CA PRO A 69 -8.94 -17.26 13.48
C PRO A 69 -9.30 -15.76 13.41
N VAL A 70 -9.42 -15.17 12.21
CA VAL A 70 -9.85 -13.76 12.06
C VAL A 70 -11.35 -13.57 12.37
N GLY A 71 -12.10 -14.67 12.52
CA GLY A 71 -13.56 -14.66 12.70
C GLY A 71 -14.10 -14.73 14.14
N GLN A 72 -13.28 -14.91 15.17
CA GLN A 72 -13.76 -15.01 16.55
C GLN A 72 -12.74 -14.45 17.56
N LEU A 73 -12.53 -13.12 17.54
CA LEU A 73 -11.99 -12.45 18.72
C LEU A 73 -13.06 -12.55 19.81
N THR A 74 -12.92 -13.54 20.69
CA THR A 74 -13.76 -13.64 21.88
C THR A 74 -13.51 -12.40 22.75
N MET A 75 -14.52 -11.53 22.83
CA MET A 75 -14.50 -10.36 23.70
C MET A 75 -14.30 -10.81 25.15
N GLN A 76 -13.07 -10.77 25.66
CA GLN A 76 -12.87 -10.69 27.11
C GLN A 76 -13.35 -9.30 27.53
N SER A 77 -14.41 -9.31 28.33
CA SER A 77 -15.47 -8.31 28.34
C SER A 77 -15.10 -7.05 29.13
N ILE A 78 -14.56 -6.04 28.43
CA ILE A 78 -14.98 -4.68 28.75
C ILE A 78 -16.44 -4.57 28.26
N PRO A 79 -17.41 -4.18 29.12
CA PRO A 79 -18.79 -3.96 28.67
C PRO A 79 -18.80 -3.01 27.47
N ALA A 80 -19.53 -3.36 26.42
CA ALA A 80 -19.62 -2.52 25.21
C ALA A 80 -20.02 -1.07 25.54
N ASP A 81 -20.83 -0.90 26.59
CA ASP A 81 -21.37 0.38 27.05
C ASP A 81 -20.49 1.12 28.07
N ALA A 82 -19.34 0.56 28.49
CA ALA A 82 -18.42 1.30 29.34
C ALA A 82 -17.91 2.55 28.59
N PRO A 83 -17.68 3.70 29.26
CA PRO A 83 -17.08 4.85 28.60
C PRO A 83 -15.63 4.56 28.22
N VAL A 84 -15.23 4.92 26.99
CA VAL A 84 -13.82 5.03 26.60
C VAL A 84 -13.34 6.42 26.99
N THR A 85 -12.43 6.51 27.95
CA THR A 85 -11.89 7.80 28.42
C THR A 85 -10.54 8.14 27.77
N ASP A 86 -9.72 7.12 27.48
CA ASP A 86 -8.42 7.25 26.82
C ASP A 86 -8.19 6.02 25.93
N PRO A 87 -8.43 6.13 24.61
CA PRO A 87 -8.23 5.02 23.69
C PRO A 87 -6.82 4.44 23.66
N VAL A 88 -5.80 5.28 23.81
CA VAL A 88 -4.40 4.85 23.72
C VAL A 88 -4.03 4.05 24.97
N ALA A 89 -4.41 4.55 26.14
CA ALA A 89 -4.20 3.82 27.39
C ALA A 89 -4.98 2.51 27.42
N GLU A 90 -6.21 2.50 26.92
CA GLU A 90 -7.02 1.29 26.85
C GLU A 90 -6.40 0.23 25.93
N TYR A 91 -6.02 0.62 24.72
CA TYR A 91 -5.29 -0.24 23.80
C TYR A 91 -4.01 -0.79 24.45
N LYS A 92 -3.20 0.06 25.10
CA LYS A 92 -1.95 -0.34 25.76
C LYS A 92 -2.15 -1.23 27.00
N ALA A 93 -3.34 -1.22 27.60
CA ALA A 93 -3.65 -2.09 28.73
C ALA A 93 -3.82 -3.57 28.32
N GLY A 94 -4.04 -3.84 27.03
CA GLY A 94 -4.13 -5.19 26.49
C GLY A 94 -2.81 -5.96 26.61
N LYS A 95 -2.80 -7.01 27.44
CA LYS A 95 -1.61 -7.83 27.71
C LYS A 95 -1.28 -8.82 26.59
N THR A 96 -2.22 -9.10 25.71
CA THR A 96 -2.06 -10.00 24.57
C THR A 96 -2.45 -9.27 23.28
N PRO A 97 -1.96 -9.71 22.11
CA PRO A 97 -2.38 -9.14 20.83
C PRO A 97 -3.90 -9.14 20.66
N GLU A 98 -4.59 -10.21 21.06
CA GLU A 98 -6.04 -10.34 20.94
C GLU A 98 -6.77 -9.32 21.81
N ALA A 99 -6.29 -9.07 23.03
CA ALA A 99 -6.84 -8.05 23.91
C ALA A 99 -6.65 -6.63 23.34
N ARG A 100 -5.49 -6.38 22.72
CA ARG A 100 -5.19 -5.09 22.06
C ARG A 100 -6.04 -4.88 20.81
N LEU A 101 -6.23 -5.92 19.99
CA LEU A 101 -7.15 -5.91 18.84
C LEU A 101 -8.59 -5.69 19.28
N ALA A 102 -9.04 -6.34 20.36
CA ALA A 102 -10.39 -6.15 20.89
C ALA A 102 -10.62 -4.72 21.40
N ALA A 103 -9.64 -4.14 22.11
CA ALA A 103 -9.68 -2.74 22.52
C ALA A 103 -9.75 -1.81 21.29
N MET A 104 -8.87 -2.01 20.31
CA MET A 104 -8.86 -1.24 19.06
C MET A 104 -10.22 -1.31 18.35
N ALA A 105 -10.76 -2.51 18.15
CA ALA A 105 -12.06 -2.72 17.51
C ALA A 105 -13.20 -2.00 18.25
N ARG A 106 -13.20 -2.05 19.59
CA ARG A 106 -14.18 -1.33 20.41
C ARG A 106 -14.09 0.18 20.23
N VAL A 107 -12.89 0.76 20.31
CA VAL A 107 -12.69 2.22 20.16
C VAL A 107 -13.10 2.66 18.75
N LEU A 108 -12.74 1.90 17.72
CA LEU A 108 -13.13 2.19 16.34
C LEU A 108 -14.66 2.16 16.18
N ALA A 109 -15.33 1.17 16.76
CA ALA A 109 -16.79 1.02 16.66
C ALA A 109 -17.56 2.20 17.29
N ILE A 110 -17.04 2.80 18.36
CA ILE A 110 -17.66 3.99 18.97
C ILE A 110 -17.32 5.29 18.24
N GLY A 111 -16.35 5.28 17.31
CA GLY A 111 -15.95 6.45 16.54
C GLY A 111 -15.23 7.53 17.38
N HIS A 112 -14.41 7.13 18.35
CA HIS A 112 -13.71 8.08 19.24
C HIS A 112 -12.76 9.01 18.45
N GLU A 113 -12.71 10.31 18.81
CA GLU A 113 -11.89 11.31 18.10
C GLU A 113 -10.38 11.00 18.13
N ALA A 114 -9.90 10.39 19.22
CA ALA A 114 -8.52 9.92 19.37
C ALA A 114 -8.20 8.58 18.66
N ASN A 115 -9.07 8.09 17.77
CA ASN A 115 -8.78 6.94 16.91
C ASN A 115 -7.41 7.05 16.19
N PRO A 116 -7.04 8.19 15.57
CA PRO A 116 -5.76 8.30 14.87
C PRO A 116 -4.56 8.09 15.79
N ALA A 117 -4.61 8.65 17.01
CA ALA A 117 -3.52 8.50 17.99
C ALA A 117 -3.36 7.05 18.44
N MET A 118 -4.47 6.33 18.62
CA MET A 118 -4.44 4.90 18.94
C MET A 118 -3.90 4.07 17.78
N LEU A 119 -4.35 4.33 16.54
CA LEU A 119 -3.86 3.62 15.36
C LEU A 119 -2.36 3.85 15.14
N SER A 120 -1.89 5.10 15.28
CA SER A 120 -0.45 5.43 15.28
C SER A 120 0.32 4.67 16.35
N ALA A 121 -0.19 4.61 17.59
CA ALA A 121 0.45 3.81 18.65
C ALA A 121 0.54 2.32 18.27
N ALA A 122 -0.48 1.79 17.60
CA ALA A 122 -0.54 0.40 17.18
C ALA A 122 0.37 0.04 15.99
N LEU A 123 0.83 1.02 15.21
CA LEU A 123 1.88 0.79 14.20
C LEU A 123 3.24 0.37 14.80
N HIS A 124 3.43 0.58 16.10
CA HIS A 124 4.64 0.20 16.84
C HIS A 124 4.42 -1.02 17.76
N ASP A 125 3.30 -1.72 17.60
CA ASP A 125 3.04 -2.94 18.35
C ASP A 125 4.09 -4.02 18.03
N GLU A 126 4.43 -4.84 19.02
CA GLU A 126 5.30 -6.00 18.85
C GLU A 126 4.71 -7.05 17.88
N SER A 127 3.38 -7.18 17.88
CA SER A 127 2.64 -8.12 17.04
C SER A 127 2.45 -7.57 15.63
N PRO A 128 2.94 -8.27 14.58
CA PRO A 128 2.70 -7.89 13.19
C PRO A 128 1.21 -7.77 12.85
N GLU A 129 0.38 -8.66 13.41
CA GLU A 129 -1.07 -8.66 13.18
C GLU A 129 -1.72 -7.36 13.68
N VAL A 130 -1.27 -6.84 14.83
CA VAL A 130 -1.78 -5.58 15.38
C VAL A 130 -1.36 -4.40 14.49
N ARG A 131 -0.10 -4.37 14.04
CA ARG A 131 0.40 -3.32 13.15
C ARG A 131 -0.39 -3.27 11.84
N LEU A 132 -0.59 -4.44 11.21
CA LEU A 132 -1.33 -4.57 9.95
C LEU A 132 -2.81 -4.19 10.12
N THR A 133 -3.44 -4.62 11.23
CA THR A 133 -4.83 -4.24 11.52
C THR A 133 -4.96 -2.72 11.72
N ALA A 134 -3.99 -2.08 12.37
CA ALA A 134 -4.01 -0.64 12.59
C ALA A 134 -4.00 0.14 11.28
N ILE A 135 -3.10 -0.21 10.35
CA ILE A 135 -3.01 0.49 9.07
C ILE A 135 -4.22 0.22 8.16
N GLN A 136 -4.73 -1.01 8.14
CA GLN A 136 -5.96 -1.35 7.42
C GLN A 136 -7.17 -0.59 7.97
N SER A 137 -7.26 -0.46 9.29
CA SER A 137 -8.31 0.33 9.95
C SER A 137 -8.18 1.82 9.61
N ALA A 138 -6.96 2.36 9.56
CA ALA A 138 -6.71 3.74 9.15
C ALA A 138 -7.23 4.02 7.74
N GLY A 139 -7.05 3.08 6.81
CA GLY A 139 -7.55 3.19 5.43
C GLY A 139 -9.07 3.29 5.30
N SER A 140 -9.84 2.99 6.36
CA SER A 140 -11.30 3.13 6.38
C SER A 140 -11.78 4.53 6.78
N PHE A 141 -10.87 5.42 7.18
CA PHE A 141 -11.18 6.81 7.49
C PHE A 141 -11.10 7.71 6.25
N ALA A 142 -11.68 8.91 6.37
CA ALA A 142 -11.48 9.96 5.36
C ALA A 142 -9.98 10.36 5.28
N PRO A 143 -9.49 10.81 4.12
CA PRO A 143 -8.07 11.10 3.90
C PRO A 143 -7.46 12.04 4.95
N GLU A 144 -8.20 13.04 5.42
CA GLU A 144 -7.72 14.01 6.42
C GLU A 144 -7.31 13.34 7.73
N VAL A 145 -7.92 12.20 8.04
CA VAL A 145 -7.67 11.42 9.26
C VAL A 145 -6.68 10.28 8.99
N ALA A 146 -6.74 9.68 7.79
CA ALA A 146 -5.92 8.53 7.42
C ALA A 146 -4.47 8.92 7.07
N ILE A 147 -4.25 10.05 6.40
CA ILE A 147 -2.93 10.46 5.88
C ILE A 147 -1.85 10.51 6.96
N PRO A 148 -2.05 11.11 8.16
CA PRO A 148 -1.01 11.12 9.19
C PRO A 148 -0.56 9.72 9.61
N VAL A 149 -1.50 8.77 9.69
CA VAL A 149 -1.20 7.37 10.03
C VAL A 149 -0.50 6.66 8.87
N LEU A 150 -0.92 6.92 7.62
CA LEU A 150 -0.28 6.38 6.42
C LEU A 150 1.15 6.90 6.24
N GLN A 151 1.42 8.18 6.55
CA GLN A 151 2.77 8.74 6.55
C GLN A 151 3.68 8.02 7.54
N GLU A 152 3.18 7.73 8.74
CA GLU A 152 3.91 6.97 9.75
C GLU A 152 4.15 5.51 9.32
N ALA A 153 3.14 4.88 8.75
CA ALA A 153 3.24 3.53 8.21
C ALA A 153 4.23 3.44 7.04
N ALA A 154 4.32 4.46 6.19
CA ALA A 154 5.22 4.52 5.04
C ALA A 154 6.72 4.55 5.42
N VAL A 155 7.06 4.87 6.68
CA VAL A 155 8.43 4.80 7.23
C VAL A 155 8.59 3.72 8.29
N ASN A 156 7.62 2.82 8.43
CA ASN A 156 7.67 1.76 9.43
C ASN A 156 8.85 0.81 9.15
N PRO A 157 9.55 0.31 10.19
CA PRO A 157 10.63 -0.67 9.99
C PRO A 157 10.14 -1.98 9.36
N ASP A 158 8.89 -2.36 9.60
CA ASP A 158 8.26 -3.53 8.99
C ASP A 158 7.86 -3.25 7.54
N LYS A 159 8.38 -4.06 6.62
CA LYS A 159 8.10 -3.93 5.19
C LYS A 159 6.63 -4.21 4.86
N ASP A 160 5.99 -5.16 5.55
CA ASP A 160 4.59 -5.51 5.25
C ASP A 160 3.64 -4.34 5.60
N VAL A 161 3.99 -3.56 6.63
CA VAL A 161 3.27 -2.34 6.99
C VAL A 161 3.45 -1.26 5.92
N ARG A 162 4.68 -1.09 5.39
CA ARG A 162 4.94 -0.13 4.29
C ARG A 162 4.21 -0.52 3.01
N ASP A 163 4.29 -1.78 2.61
CA ASP A 163 3.60 -2.30 1.42
C ASP A 163 2.08 -2.11 1.54
N THR A 164 1.52 -2.34 2.73
CA THR A 164 0.10 -2.09 3.01
C THR A 164 -0.23 -0.61 2.91
N ALA A 165 0.60 0.28 3.44
CA ALA A 165 0.41 1.72 3.33
C ALA A 165 0.37 2.18 1.86
N TRP A 166 1.28 1.67 1.01
CA TRP A 166 1.28 1.97 -0.41
C TRP A 166 0.05 1.45 -1.14
N GLY A 167 -0.39 0.22 -0.84
CA GLY A 167 -1.62 -0.33 -1.40
C GLY A 167 -2.86 0.50 -1.04
N LEU A 168 -2.95 0.98 0.20
CA LEU A 168 -4.05 1.83 0.67
C LEU A 168 -4.00 3.26 0.10
N ALA A 169 -2.81 3.78 -0.15
CA ALA A 169 -2.61 5.11 -0.75
C ALA A 169 -2.84 5.12 -2.27
N ALA A 170 -2.75 3.98 -2.95
CA ALA A 170 -2.90 3.90 -4.41
C ALA A 170 -4.19 4.57 -4.97
N PRO A 171 -5.39 4.37 -4.39
CA PRO A 171 -6.62 5.00 -4.88
C PRO A 171 -6.79 6.48 -4.50
N TYR A 172 -5.88 7.05 -3.70
CA TYR A 172 -5.99 8.45 -3.24
C TYR A 172 -5.80 9.43 -4.40
N ARG A 173 -6.16 10.69 -4.21
CA ARG A 173 -5.92 11.75 -5.20
C ARG A 173 -4.45 12.17 -5.21
N ALA A 174 -4.03 12.87 -6.27
CA ALA A 174 -2.66 13.34 -6.44
C ALA A 174 -2.15 14.15 -5.23
N GLU A 175 -2.99 15.02 -4.69
CA GLU A 175 -2.66 15.87 -3.54
C GLU A 175 -2.38 15.03 -2.28
N GLU A 176 -3.19 13.99 -2.08
CA GLU A 176 -3.15 13.13 -0.91
C GLU A 176 -1.96 12.16 -1.00
N ARG A 177 -1.71 11.57 -2.18
CA ARG A 177 -0.49 10.78 -2.42
C ARG A 177 0.77 11.59 -2.22
N ALA A 178 0.82 12.82 -2.77
CA ALA A 178 1.96 13.71 -2.59
C ALA A 178 2.24 14.01 -1.11
N ALA A 179 1.20 14.16 -0.28
CA ALA A 179 1.34 14.32 1.16
C ALA A 179 1.92 13.06 1.82
N ILE A 180 1.46 11.87 1.44
CA ILE A 180 1.96 10.60 2.01
C ILE A 180 3.45 10.39 1.70
N TYR A 181 3.91 10.78 0.51
CA TYR A 181 5.32 10.65 0.12
C TYR A 181 6.27 11.57 0.89
N GLU A 182 5.80 12.65 1.52
CA GLU A 182 6.70 13.62 2.15
C GLU A 182 7.60 12.97 3.22
N ARG A 183 7.01 12.20 4.12
CA ARG A 183 7.73 11.60 5.25
C ARG A 183 8.82 10.60 4.83
N PRO A 184 8.58 9.62 3.94
CA PRO A 184 9.64 8.73 3.50
C PRO A 184 10.74 9.45 2.70
N LEU A 185 10.43 10.53 1.98
CA LEU A 185 11.45 11.33 1.30
C LEU A 185 12.31 12.14 2.29
N THR A 186 11.74 12.63 3.39
CA THR A 186 12.47 13.45 4.38
C THR A 186 13.17 12.61 5.45
N GLU A 187 12.47 11.64 6.03
CA GLU A 187 12.85 10.87 7.21
C GLU A 187 13.24 9.42 6.91
N GLY A 188 12.90 8.91 5.72
CA GLY A 188 13.17 7.53 5.34
C GLY A 188 14.66 7.19 5.31
N THR A 189 14.97 5.93 5.64
CA THR A 189 16.29 5.34 5.35
C THR A 189 16.49 5.25 3.84
N GLY A 190 17.71 4.93 3.38
CA GLY A 190 17.96 4.75 1.94
C GLY A 190 17.00 3.76 1.27
N ALA A 191 16.68 2.64 1.93
CA ALA A 191 15.72 1.67 1.38
C ALA A 191 14.29 2.23 1.30
N VAL A 192 13.83 2.91 2.36
CA VAL A 192 12.49 3.53 2.40
C VAL A 192 12.35 4.67 1.40
N LEU A 193 13.42 5.47 1.24
CA LEU A 193 13.52 6.50 0.21
C LEU A 193 13.34 5.90 -1.18
N GLU A 194 14.13 4.86 -1.52
CA GLU A 194 14.05 4.21 -2.83
C GLU A 194 12.67 3.57 -3.08
N GLU A 195 12.07 2.93 -2.07
CA GLU A 195 10.71 2.40 -2.17
C GLU A 195 9.71 3.52 -2.53
N ALA A 196 9.75 4.65 -1.83
CA ALA A 196 8.88 5.79 -2.14
C ALA A 196 9.11 6.33 -3.56
N LEU A 197 10.36 6.44 -4.01
CA LEU A 197 10.67 6.89 -5.38
C LEU A 197 10.14 5.92 -6.44
N ILE A 198 10.21 4.61 -6.19
CA ILE A 198 9.62 3.58 -7.05
C ILE A 198 8.09 3.72 -7.09
N GLU A 199 7.43 3.87 -5.94
CA GLU A 199 5.98 4.05 -5.87
C GLU A 199 5.52 5.31 -6.63
N MET A 200 6.22 6.42 -6.41
CA MET A 200 5.98 7.66 -7.13
C MET A 200 6.21 7.54 -8.64
N GLY A 201 7.17 6.71 -9.07
CA GLY A 201 7.46 6.47 -10.48
C GLY A 201 6.39 5.64 -11.21
N ARG A 202 5.55 4.89 -10.48
CA ARG A 202 4.42 4.13 -11.10
C ARG A 202 3.35 5.06 -11.64
N ILE A 203 3.13 6.18 -10.96
CA ILE A 203 2.22 7.24 -11.39
C ILE A 203 2.96 8.56 -11.18
N PRO A 204 3.77 9.01 -12.15
CA PRO A 204 4.46 10.28 -12.02
C PRO A 204 3.46 11.44 -12.07
N GLU A 205 3.36 12.17 -10.97
CA GLU A 205 2.41 13.27 -10.83
C GLU A 205 3.12 14.59 -10.59
N LYS A 206 2.52 15.67 -11.08
CA LYS A 206 3.05 17.02 -10.92
C LYS A 206 3.30 17.36 -9.45
N LEU A 207 2.36 17.00 -8.56
CA LEU A 207 2.48 17.26 -7.13
C LEU A 207 3.54 16.36 -6.48
N GLY A 208 3.72 15.13 -6.94
CA GLY A 208 4.84 14.28 -6.53
C GLY A 208 6.18 14.91 -6.95
N PHE A 209 6.27 15.44 -8.17
CA PHE A 209 7.46 16.15 -8.65
C PHE A 209 7.71 17.45 -7.85
N ASP A 210 6.65 18.21 -7.54
CA ASP A 210 6.73 19.36 -6.63
C ASP A 210 7.36 18.95 -5.29
N THR A 211 6.98 17.79 -4.72
CA THR A 211 7.58 17.25 -3.50
C THR A 211 9.06 16.88 -3.68
N LEU A 212 9.46 16.23 -4.79
CA LEU A 212 10.86 15.92 -5.06
C LEU A 212 11.74 17.19 -5.09
N VAL A 213 11.27 18.23 -5.79
CA VAL A 213 11.97 19.53 -5.86
C VAL A 213 12.05 20.17 -4.49
N LYS A 214 10.94 20.19 -3.73
CA LYS A 214 10.88 20.75 -2.36
C LYS A 214 11.90 20.06 -1.44
N VAL A 215 11.93 18.73 -1.40
CA VAL A 215 12.81 17.96 -0.51
C VAL A 215 14.27 18.09 -0.95
N ALA A 216 14.57 17.95 -2.24
CA ALA A 216 15.93 18.12 -2.77
C ALA A 216 16.49 19.52 -2.49
N SER A 217 15.62 20.54 -2.44
CA SER A 217 16.02 21.93 -2.19
C SER A 217 16.25 22.27 -0.72
N SER A 218 15.78 21.44 0.20
CA SER A 218 15.78 21.72 1.64
C SER A 218 16.61 20.74 2.47
N THR A 219 16.91 19.56 1.93
CA THR A 219 17.74 18.57 2.63
C THR A 219 19.20 19.03 2.77
N ALA A 220 19.79 18.77 3.94
CA ALA A 220 21.22 18.95 4.17
C ALA A 220 22.05 17.73 3.71
N ASP A 221 21.39 16.60 3.46
CA ASP A 221 22.01 15.38 2.93
C ASP A 221 22.23 15.49 1.42
N ALA A 222 23.49 15.64 1.03
CA ALA A 222 23.90 15.84 -0.36
C ALA A 222 23.65 14.59 -1.23
N GLU A 223 23.78 13.38 -0.69
CA GLU A 223 23.52 12.15 -1.44
C GLU A 223 22.03 11.97 -1.68
N LYS A 224 21.21 12.25 -0.66
CA LYS A 224 19.74 12.30 -0.83
C LYS A 224 19.35 13.34 -1.87
N ALA A 225 19.88 14.57 -1.79
CA ALA A 225 19.61 15.60 -2.79
C ALA A 225 19.96 15.11 -4.20
N LYS A 226 21.17 14.57 -4.38
CA LYS A 226 21.62 14.03 -5.68
C LYS A 226 20.69 12.93 -6.18
N ARG A 227 20.28 11.98 -5.33
CA ARG A 227 19.39 10.89 -5.73
C ARG A 227 18.03 11.40 -6.20
N LEU A 228 17.42 12.32 -5.46
CA LEU A 228 16.14 12.94 -5.86
C LEU A 228 16.24 13.65 -7.22
N ILE A 229 17.38 14.33 -7.46
CA ILE A 229 17.68 15.00 -8.72
C ILE A 229 17.84 14.01 -9.87
N GLU A 230 18.47 12.87 -9.61
CA GLU A 230 18.60 11.80 -10.58
C GLU A 230 17.24 11.18 -10.91
N THR A 231 16.37 10.95 -9.93
CA THR A 231 14.99 10.50 -10.17
C THR A 231 14.21 11.49 -11.04
N MET A 232 14.31 12.79 -10.74
CA MET A 232 13.70 13.82 -11.58
C MET A 232 14.20 13.77 -13.03
N ARG A 233 15.49 13.46 -13.22
CA ARG A 233 16.08 13.28 -14.56
C ARG A 233 15.51 12.06 -15.27
N GLU A 234 15.48 10.91 -14.61
CA GLU A 234 14.91 9.66 -15.13
C GLU A 234 13.47 9.88 -15.60
N TRP A 235 12.65 10.58 -14.81
CA TRP A 235 11.25 10.84 -15.12
C TRP A 235 11.07 11.74 -16.34
N THR A 236 11.95 12.73 -16.52
CA THR A 236 11.88 13.66 -17.66
C THR A 236 12.55 13.12 -18.93
N GLU A 237 13.42 12.12 -18.82
CA GLU A 237 14.19 11.57 -19.93
C GLU A 237 13.34 11.21 -21.17
N PRO A 238 12.17 10.55 -21.04
CA PRO A 238 11.36 10.18 -22.20
C PRO A 238 10.98 11.38 -23.07
N SER A 239 10.72 12.54 -22.47
CA SER A 239 10.37 13.76 -23.21
C SER A 239 11.54 14.40 -23.95
N GLY A 240 12.78 13.97 -23.70
CA GLY A 240 13.98 14.63 -24.18
C GLY A 240 14.16 16.07 -23.66
N VAL A 241 13.32 16.52 -22.72
CA VAL A 241 13.59 17.72 -21.92
C VAL A 241 14.54 17.30 -20.80
N THR A 242 15.71 17.91 -20.76
CA THR A 242 16.72 17.61 -19.76
C THR A 242 16.67 18.62 -18.62
N LEU A 243 16.84 18.13 -17.39
CA LEU A 243 17.15 19.00 -16.25
C LEU A 243 18.45 19.79 -16.54
N PRO A 244 18.64 20.97 -15.91
CA PRO A 244 19.87 21.75 -16.01
C PRO A 244 21.13 20.88 -15.87
N PRO A 245 22.18 21.11 -16.68
CA PRO A 245 23.41 20.31 -16.62
C PRO A 245 24.16 20.51 -15.30
N ASP A 246 24.03 21.69 -14.69
CA ASP A 246 24.50 22.06 -13.37
C ASP A 246 23.43 21.84 -12.30
N ALA A 247 22.66 20.76 -12.42
CA ALA A 247 21.53 20.42 -11.56
C ALA A 247 21.92 20.44 -10.06
N THR A 248 21.63 21.57 -9.42
CA THR A 248 21.68 21.80 -7.98
C THR A 248 20.24 22.00 -7.51
N ALA A 249 20.01 21.84 -6.21
CA ALA A 249 18.78 22.26 -5.55
C ALA A 249 18.21 23.58 -6.09
N LYS A 250 19.05 24.61 -6.14
CA LYS A 250 18.66 25.96 -6.58
C LYS A 250 18.36 26.03 -8.07
N SER A 251 19.22 25.46 -8.94
CA SER A 251 18.98 25.53 -10.39
C SER A 251 17.74 24.74 -10.80
N ILE A 252 17.46 23.62 -10.12
CA ILE A 252 16.25 22.82 -10.35
C ILE A 252 14.99 23.54 -9.87
N ALA A 253 15.00 24.12 -8.67
CA ALA A 253 13.84 24.87 -8.18
C ALA A 253 13.47 26.02 -9.12
N ASN A 254 14.48 26.74 -9.63
CA ASN A 254 14.28 27.81 -10.62
C ASN A 254 13.73 27.27 -11.95
N TRP A 255 14.34 26.21 -12.49
CA TRP A 255 13.90 25.57 -13.73
C TRP A 255 12.44 25.10 -13.61
N TRP A 256 12.13 24.40 -12.52
CA TRP A 256 10.80 23.87 -12.25
C TRP A 256 9.75 24.97 -12.11
N GLY A 257 10.09 26.10 -11.48
CA GLY A 257 9.21 27.28 -11.40
C GLY A 257 8.80 27.83 -12.77
N LEU A 258 9.64 27.64 -13.80
CA LEU A 258 9.37 28.07 -15.18
C LEU A 258 8.65 27.02 -16.02
N THR A 259 8.86 25.72 -15.75
CA THR A 259 8.42 24.62 -16.63
C THR A 259 7.21 23.85 -16.11
N ARG A 260 6.90 23.89 -14.81
CA ARG A 260 5.89 23.03 -14.16
C ARG A 260 4.46 23.13 -14.70
N ASN A 261 4.13 24.19 -15.42
CA ASN A 261 2.81 24.33 -16.05
C ASN A 261 2.65 23.42 -17.29
N ASN A 262 3.75 22.96 -17.86
CA ASN A 262 3.78 22.04 -19.00
C ASN A 262 4.19 20.63 -18.53
N PHE A 263 3.79 20.23 -17.32
CA PHE A 263 4.24 18.96 -16.72
C PHE A 263 3.96 17.76 -17.62
N ASP A 264 2.78 17.69 -18.24
CA ASP A 264 2.43 16.58 -19.13
C ASP A 264 3.41 16.45 -20.30
N ASP A 265 3.88 17.58 -20.85
CA ASP A 265 4.90 17.59 -21.93
C ASP A 265 6.28 17.13 -21.43
N LEU A 266 6.57 17.26 -20.13
CA LEU A 266 7.82 16.81 -19.51
C LEU A 266 7.84 15.29 -19.28
N MET A 267 6.66 14.66 -19.17
CA MET A 267 6.52 13.25 -18.83
C MET A 267 6.26 12.35 -20.05
N MET A 268 5.89 12.95 -21.20
CA MET A 268 5.51 12.21 -22.40
C MET A 268 6.65 12.10 -23.41
N PRO A 269 6.84 10.95 -24.08
CA PRO A 269 7.81 10.84 -25.17
C PRO A 269 7.50 11.82 -26.30
N ARG A 270 8.50 12.56 -26.79
CA ARG A 270 8.30 13.37 -28.00
C ARG A 270 8.01 12.46 -29.19
N ALA A 271 7.01 12.84 -29.99
CA ALA A 271 6.80 12.21 -31.27
C ALA A 271 8.10 12.33 -32.11
N PRO A 272 8.49 11.28 -32.86
CA PRO A 272 9.68 11.34 -33.69
C PRO A 272 9.58 12.52 -34.66
N GLN A 273 10.59 13.38 -34.66
CA GLN A 273 10.68 14.46 -35.64
C GLN A 273 10.84 13.83 -37.02
N LYS A 274 9.86 14.06 -37.90
CA LYS A 274 9.86 13.60 -39.29
C LYS A 274 10.84 14.42 -40.13
#